data_AF-A0A3B4AU53-F1
#
_entry.id   AF-A0A3B4AU53-F1
#
_cell.length_a   1.000
_cell.length_b   1.000
_cell.length_c   1.000
_cell.angle_alpha   90.00
_cell.angle_beta   90.00
_cell.angle_gamma   90.00
#
_symmetry.space_group_name_H-M   'P 1'
#
loop_
_entity.id
_entity.type
_entity.pdbx_description
1 polymer ?
#
loop_
_entity_poly.entity_id
_entity_poly.type
_entity_poly.pdbx_seq_one_letter_code
_entity_poly.pdbx_strand_id
1 'polypeptide(L)' 'ETSVKLACELNLLSLLREWDRADKTARSLVLTNFVSENSGRTFYELEQVFAQVASLFLARITTWMRLTYP' A
#
# COMPACT_ATOMS: atom_id res chain seq x y z
N GLU A 1 -20.44 -1.82 -10.93
CA GLU A 1 -19.79 -1.34 -9.69
C GLU A 1 -18.85 -2.39 -9.06
N THR A 2 -19.23 -3.66 -9.01
CA THR A 2 -18.42 -4.78 -8.47
C THR A 2 -17.11 -5.07 -9.24
N SER A 3 -17.09 -4.93 -10.57
CA SER A 3 -15.90 -5.23 -11.38
C SER A 3 -14.72 -4.26 -11.18
N VAL A 4 -14.99 -2.98 -10.86
CA VAL A 4 -13.95 -1.96 -10.64
C VAL A 4 -13.30 -2.15 -9.26
N LYS A 5 -14.11 -2.46 -8.24
CA LYS A 5 -13.60 -2.77 -6.89
C LYS A 5 -12.66 -3.98 -6.88
N LEU A 6 -13.03 -5.06 -7.57
CA LEU A 6 -12.18 -6.25 -7.69
C LEU A 6 -10.85 -5.96 -8.38
N ALA A 7 -10.82 -5.08 -9.38
CA ALA A 7 -9.59 -4.67 -10.05
C ALA A 7 -8.66 -3.86 -9.12
N CYS A 8 -9.21 -2.94 -8.32
CA CYS A 8 -8.44 -2.20 -7.31
C CYS A 8 -7.90 -3.12 -6.21
N GLU A 9 -8.70 -4.08 -5.76
CA GLU A 9 -8.32 -5.07 -4.75
C GLU A 9 -7.21 -5.99 -5.27
N LEU A 10 -7.32 -6.50 -6.50
CA LEU A 10 -6.27 -7.30 -7.15
C LEU A 10 -4.96 -6.50 -7.33
N ASN A 11 -5.06 -5.23 -7.73
CA ASN A 11 -3.89 -4.35 -7.88
C ASN A 11 -3.19 -4.10 -6.54
N LEU A 12 -3.93 -3.97 -5.45
CA LEU A 12 -3.34 -3.76 -4.13
C LEU A 12 -2.83 -5.07 -3.49
N LEU A 13 -3.44 -6.22 -3.78
CA LEU A 13 -2.90 -7.53 -3.42
C LEU A 13 -1.59 -7.82 -4.17
N SER A 14 -1.48 -7.43 -5.45
CA SER A 14 -0.20 -7.51 -6.17
C SER A 14 0.85 -6.58 -5.55
N LEU A 15 0.47 -5.35 -5.17
CA LEU A 15 1.36 -4.41 -4.49
C LEU A 15 1.85 -4.97 -3.15
N LEU A 16 0.96 -5.59 -2.37
CA LEU A 16 1.29 -6.28 -1.11
C LEU A 16 2.26 -7.44 -1.34
N ARG A 17 2.04 -8.21 -2.40
CA ARG A 17 2.91 -9.36 -2.75
C ARG A 17 4.29 -8.89 -3.22
N GLU A 18 4.34 -7.78 -3.94
CA GLU A 18 5.56 -7.13 -4.36
C GLU A 18 6.31 -6.54 -3.16
N TRP A 19 5.61 -5.88 -2.24
CA TRP A 19 6.18 -5.41 -0.98
C TRP A 19 6.78 -6.53 -0.11
N ASP A 20 6.06 -7.65 0.05
CA ASP A 20 6.52 -8.79 0.84
C ASP A 20 7.79 -9.42 0.23
N ARG A 21 7.90 -9.45 -1.11
CA ARG A 21 9.06 -9.98 -1.84
C ARG A 21 10.19 -8.97 -2.08
N ALA A 22 9.91 -7.68 -1.94
CA ALA A 22 10.86 -6.60 -2.19
C ALA A 22 11.98 -6.56 -1.15
N ASP A 23 13.18 -6.20 -1.59
CA ASP A 23 14.31 -5.87 -0.72
C ASP A 23 14.16 -4.48 -0.07
N LYS A 24 15.12 -4.07 0.75
CA LYS A 24 15.09 -2.80 1.48
C LYS A 24 14.96 -1.58 0.53
N THR A 25 15.61 -1.64 -0.63
CA THR A 25 15.64 -0.56 -1.62
C THR A 25 14.33 -0.51 -2.40
N ALA A 26 13.85 -1.65 -2.88
CA ALA A 26 12.58 -1.78 -3.58
C ALA A 26 11.40 -1.39 -2.68
N ARG A 27 11.41 -1.77 -1.39
CA ARG A 27 10.42 -1.31 -0.41
C ARG A 27 10.44 0.21 -0.27
N SER A 28 11.61 0.83 -0.17
CA SER A 28 11.72 2.29 -0.12
C SER A 28 11.15 2.96 -1.37
N LEU A 29 11.38 2.35 -2.55
CA LEU A 29 10.88 2.87 -3.83
C LEU A 29 9.36 2.75 -3.93
N VAL A 30 8.80 1.59 -3.58
CA VAL A 30 7.35 1.35 -3.50
C VAL A 30 6.69 2.33 -2.52
N LEU A 31 7.31 2.56 -1.37
CA LEU A 31 6.82 3.53 -0.39
C LEU A 31 6.80 4.95 -0.95
N THR A 32 7.89 5.35 -1.60
CA THR A 32 8.03 6.70 -2.18
C THR A 32 7.01 6.91 -3.29
N ASN A 33 6.83 5.91 -4.15
CA ASN A 33 5.85 5.96 -5.21
C ASN A 33 4.42 6.01 -4.65
N PHE A 34 4.11 5.18 -3.66
CA PHE A 34 2.80 5.18 -2.98
C PHE A 34 2.49 6.55 -2.34
N VAL A 35 3.44 7.16 -1.65
CA VAL A 35 3.27 8.49 -1.04
C VAL A 35 3.09 9.56 -2.11
N SER A 36 3.84 9.49 -3.21
CA SER A 36 3.72 10.42 -4.34
C SER A 36 2.34 10.32 -5.01
N GLU A 37 1.92 9.10 -5.36
CA GLU A 37 0.63 8.82 -6.03
C GLU A 37 -0.59 9.14 -5.18
N ASN A 38 -0.45 9.06 -3.85
CA ASN A 38 -1.52 9.37 -2.91
C ASN A 38 -1.33 10.71 -2.19
N SER A 39 -0.37 11.53 -2.64
CA SER A 39 -0.17 12.88 -2.09
C SER A 39 -1.41 13.73 -2.39
N GLY A 40 -2.05 14.22 -1.32
CA GLY A 40 -3.29 15.00 -1.42
C GLY A 40 -4.59 14.19 -1.32
N ARG A 41 -4.53 12.85 -1.22
CA ARG A 41 -5.71 12.03 -0.90
C ARG A 41 -5.87 11.89 0.61
N THR A 42 -7.10 12.02 1.09
CA THR A 42 -7.41 11.75 2.49
C THR A 42 -7.37 10.25 2.75
N PHE A 43 -7.10 9.86 4.00
CA PHE A 43 -7.10 8.45 4.41
C PHE A 43 -8.42 7.74 4.08
N TYR A 44 -9.54 8.45 4.18
CA TYR A 44 -10.86 7.93 3.82
C TYR A 44 -11.01 7.63 2.33
N GLU A 45 -10.51 8.51 1.45
CA GLU A 45 -10.53 8.30 0.00
C GLU A 45 -9.65 7.11 -0.40
N LEU A 46 -8.49 6.96 0.24
CA LEU A 46 -7.63 5.78 0.11
C LEU A 46 -8.40 4.51 0.48
N GLU A 47 -8.98 4.45 1.69
CA GLU A 47 -9.76 3.29 2.15
C GLU A 47 -10.94 2.95 1.22
N GLN A 48 -11.64 3.96 0.69
CA GLN A 48 -12.73 3.75 -0.26
C GLN A 48 -12.24 3.17 -1.60
N VAL A 49 -11.15 3.69 -2.14
CA VAL A 49 -10.55 3.21 -3.41
C VAL A 49 -10.00 1.79 -3.25
N PHE A 50 -9.51 1.45 -2.06
CA PHE A 50 -8.84 0.20 -1.78
C PHE A 50 -9.68 -0.80 -0.98
N ALA A 51 -11.00 -0.60 -0.90
CA ALA A 51 -11.92 -1.52 -0.25
C ALA A 51 -11.46 -1.95 1.16
N GLN A 52 -10.98 -1.00 1.97
CA GLN A 52 -10.44 -1.20 3.35
C GLN A 52 -9.08 -1.91 3.45
N VAL A 53 -8.40 -2.19 2.33
CA VAL A 53 -7.09 -2.88 2.35
C VAL A 53 -5.91 -1.88 2.47
N ALA A 54 -6.17 -0.57 2.35
CA ALA A 54 -5.15 0.47 2.54
C ALA A 54 -4.55 0.46 3.95
N SER A 55 -5.38 0.28 4.98
CA SER A 55 -4.94 0.15 6.37
C SER A 55 -4.02 -1.06 6.59
N LEU A 56 -4.29 -2.19 5.93
CA LEU A 56 -3.45 -3.39 6.00
C LEU A 56 -2.05 -3.15 5.40
N PHE A 57 -1.99 -2.45 4.27
CA PHE A 57 -0.72 -2.09 3.63
C PHE A 57 0.11 -1.13 4.51
N LEU A 58 -0.53 -0.11 5.07
CA LEU A 58 0.10 0.84 5.99
C LEU A 58 0.59 0.14 7.28
N ALA A 59 -0.17 -0.79 7.84
CA ALA A 59 0.24 -1.56 9.01
C ALA A 59 1.53 -2.37 8.75
N ARG A 60 1.65 -3.00 7.57
CA ARG A 60 2.88 -3.71 7.14
C ARG A 60 4.07 -2.77 7.01
N ILE A 61 3.86 -1.61 6.40
CA ILE A 61 4.88 -0.55 6.27
C ILE A 61 5.38 -0.10 7.65
N THR A 62 4.47 0.23 8.57
CA THR A 62 4.82 0.70 9.92
C THR A 62 5.58 -0.37 10.69
N THR A 63 5.16 -1.63 10.59
CA THR A 63 5.85 -2.76 11.23
C THR A 63 7.27 -2.91 10.69
N TRP A 64 7.44 -2.85 9.37
CA TRP A 64 8.76 -2.91 8.75
C TRP A 64 9.66 -1.75 9.16
N MET A 65 9.14 -0.52 9.21
CA MET A 65 9.92 0.63 9.66
C MET A 65 10.41 0.46 11.11
N ARG A 66 9.55 -0.01 12.02
CA ARG A 66 9.92 -0.31 13.41
C ARG A 66 10.99 -1.40 13.54
N LEU A 67 10.96 -2.40 12.67
CA LEU A 67 11.97 -3.47 12.66
C LEU A 67 13.29 -3.03 12.03
N THR A 68 13.25 -2.05 11.13
CA THR A 68 14.41 -1.63 10.33
C THR A 68 15.14 -0.43 10.94
N TYR A 69 14.41 0.42 11.64
CA TYR A 69 14.89 1.65 12.28
C TYR A 69 14.49 1.62 13.76
N PRO A 70 15.32 1.03 14.64
CA PRO A 70 15.10 1.02 16.09
C PRO A 70 15.24 2.42 16.70
#